data_AF-A0A7S1TX65-F1
#
_entry.id   AF-A0A7S1TX65-F1
#
_cell.length_a   1.000
_cell.length_b   1.000
_cell.length_c   1.000
_cell.angle_alpha   90.00
_cell.angle_beta   90.00
_cell.angle_gamma   90.00
#
_symmetry.space_group_name_H-M   'P 1'
#
loop_
_entity.id
_entity.type
_entity.pdbx_description
1 polymer ?
#
loop_
_entity_poly.entity_id
_entity_poly.type
_entity_poly.pdbx_seq_one_letter_code
_entity_poly.pdbx_strand_id
1 'polypeptide(L)'
;AAAAAARPEDLVRDAAATRVRDVRAALAVRYVFSHGRRHCEHSLVLEDVRVHAPARDGAAAAFPRLAYAPMGDWKPYFCGVCGVDAARYACVGDRLADESPAFFCERCHYSLHYDVDGTALYDDYELYPALQL
;
A
#
# COMPACT_ATOMS: atom_id res chain seq x y z
N ALA A 1 1.52 -20.13 34.42
CA ALA A 1 2.32 -18.92 34.20
C ALA A 1 1.76 -18.20 32.99
N ALA A 2 1.20 -16.99 33.16
CA ALA A 2 0.77 -16.19 32.02
C ALA A 2 2.03 -15.78 31.25
N ALA A 3 2.12 -16.17 29.96
CA ALA A 3 3.19 -15.68 29.11
C ALA A 3 3.09 -14.15 29.06
N ALA A 4 4.16 -13.46 29.43
CA ALA A 4 4.23 -12.01 29.29
C ALA A 4 3.91 -11.68 27.82
N ALA A 5 2.84 -10.91 27.60
CA ALA A 5 2.49 -10.47 26.25
C ALA A 5 3.69 -9.70 25.69
N ALA A 6 4.22 -10.17 24.55
CA ALA A 6 5.30 -9.48 23.86
C ALA A 6 4.90 -8.02 23.64
N ARG A 7 5.82 -7.08 23.89
CA ARG A 7 5.51 -5.66 23.65
C ARG A 7 5.35 -5.46 22.15
N PRO A 8 4.48 -4.56 21.68
CA PRO A 8 4.24 -4.34 20.26
C PRO A 8 5.53 -4.05 19.46
N GLU A 9 6.48 -3.35 20.06
CA GLU A 9 7.80 -3.07 19.47
C GLU A 9 8.67 -4.33 19.24
N ASP A 10 8.47 -5.38 20.04
CA ASP A 10 9.19 -6.66 19.91
C ASP A 10 8.62 -7.53 18.76
N LEU A 11 7.50 -7.11 18.15
CA LEU A 11 6.83 -7.76 17.02
C LEU A 11 7.15 -7.10 15.67
N VAL A 12 7.88 -5.98 15.67
CA VAL A 12 8.24 -5.26 14.46
C VAL A 12 9.28 -6.08 13.68
N ARG A 13 8.88 -6.59 12.52
CA ARG A 13 9.79 -7.27 11.59
C ARG A 13 9.85 -6.53 10.28
N ASP A 14 11.05 -6.51 9.69
CA ASP A 14 11.26 -6.00 8.34
C ASP A 14 10.40 -6.82 7.35
N ALA A 15 9.55 -6.14 6.59
CA ALA A 15 8.64 -6.77 5.65
C ALA A 15 9.37 -7.48 4.49
N ALA A 16 10.50 -6.94 4.03
CA ALA A 16 11.30 -7.55 2.96
C ALA A 16 12.04 -8.82 3.45
N ALA A 17 12.36 -8.88 4.74
CA ALA A 17 13.00 -10.06 5.34
C ALA A 17 12.01 -11.10 5.92
N THR A 18 10.73 -10.75 6.06
CA THR A 18 9.71 -11.62 6.68
C THR A 18 9.03 -12.49 5.63
N ARG A 19 9.08 -13.82 5.80
CA ARG A 19 8.32 -14.74 4.96
C ARG A 19 6.99 -15.06 5.60
N VAL A 20 6.01 -15.47 4.78
CA VAL A 20 4.66 -15.84 5.25
C VAL A 20 4.70 -16.88 6.38
N ARG A 21 5.59 -17.88 6.29
CA ARG A 21 5.76 -18.91 7.33
C ARG A 21 6.32 -18.39 8.67
N ASP A 22 6.93 -17.21 8.67
CA ASP A 22 7.49 -16.59 9.88
C ASP A 22 6.42 -15.81 10.65
N VAL A 23 5.26 -15.55 10.01
CA VAL A 23 4.11 -14.86 10.60
C VAL A 23 3.35 -15.83 11.49
N ARG A 24 3.29 -15.51 12.79
CA ARG A 24 2.39 -16.16 13.74
C ARG A 24 1.20 -15.24 13.95
N ALA A 25 0.03 -15.67 13.53
CA ALA A 25 -1.18 -14.90 13.68
C ALA A 25 -2.34 -15.76 14.19
N ALA A 26 -3.15 -15.17 15.06
CA ALA A 26 -4.45 -15.63 15.46
C ALA A 26 -5.55 -15.01 14.58
N LEU A 27 -6.62 -15.77 14.35
CA LEU A 27 -7.83 -15.29 13.69
C LEU A 27 -8.63 -14.36 14.61
N ALA A 28 -9.42 -13.47 14.00
CA ALA A 28 -10.30 -12.52 14.68
C ALA A 28 -9.60 -11.60 15.70
N VAL A 29 -8.28 -11.43 15.56
CA VAL A 29 -7.48 -10.47 16.33
C VAL A 29 -7.13 -9.29 15.42
N ARG A 30 -7.15 -8.08 15.99
CA ARG A 30 -6.76 -6.84 15.30
C ARG A 30 -5.24 -6.69 15.32
N TYR A 31 -4.67 -6.53 14.13
CA TYR A 31 -3.27 -6.21 13.89
C TYR A 31 -3.14 -4.78 13.37
N VAL A 32 -1.94 -4.24 13.49
CA VAL A 32 -1.54 -2.98 12.86
C VAL A 32 -0.48 -3.29 11.82
N PHE A 33 -0.71 -2.84 10.60
CA PHE A 33 0.29 -2.82 9.54
C PHE A 33 0.72 -1.38 9.30
N SER A 34 2.01 -1.12 9.47
CA SER A 34 2.60 0.20 9.30
C SER A 34 3.48 0.20 8.04
N HIS A 35 3.22 1.13 7.12
CA HIS A 35 4.12 1.38 6.00
C HIS A 35 5.37 2.11 6.50
N GLY A 36 6.41 1.36 6.90
CA GLY A 36 7.68 1.91 7.34
C GLY A 36 7.61 2.66 8.69
N ARG A 37 8.65 3.46 9.00
CA ARG A 37 8.79 4.08 10.32
C ARG A 37 7.81 5.22 10.59
N ARG A 38 7.15 5.81 9.59
CA ARG A 38 6.07 6.79 9.76
C ARG A 38 5.17 6.86 8.51
N HIS A 39 3.91 7.25 8.76
CA HIS A 39 2.93 7.91 7.88
C HIS A 39 1.69 7.12 7.42
N CYS A 40 1.61 5.80 7.59
CA CYS A 40 0.30 5.14 7.48
C CYS A 40 0.21 3.88 8.34
N GLU A 41 -0.81 3.82 9.19
CA GLU A 41 -1.16 2.65 10.02
C GLU A 41 -2.52 2.13 9.56
N HIS A 42 -2.54 0.88 9.12
CA HIS A 42 -3.77 0.19 8.73
C HIS A 42 -4.11 -0.86 9.77
N SER A 43 -5.38 -0.88 10.18
CA SER A 43 -5.87 -1.99 10.97
C SER A 43 -6.24 -3.16 10.08
N LEU A 44 -5.66 -4.31 10.36
CA LEU A 44 -5.94 -5.56 9.67
C LEU A 44 -6.57 -6.54 10.66
N VAL A 45 -7.54 -7.31 10.20
CA VAL A 45 -8.08 -8.46 10.94
C VAL A 45 -7.97 -9.66 10.02
N LEU A 46 -7.38 -10.74 10.52
CA LEU A 46 -7.39 -12.01 9.80
C LEU A 46 -8.67 -12.76 10.19
N GLU A 47 -9.65 -12.75 9.30
CA GLU A 47 -10.95 -13.38 9.56
C GLU A 47 -10.93 -14.89 9.32
N ASP A 48 -10.25 -15.32 8.25
CA ASP A 48 -10.23 -16.70 7.78
C ASP A 48 -8.85 -17.06 7.19
N VAL A 49 -8.45 -18.32 7.30
CA VAL A 49 -7.23 -18.88 6.69
C VAL A 49 -7.59 -20.13 5.92
N ARG A 50 -7.31 -20.11 4.62
CA ARG A 50 -7.58 -21.23 3.71
C ARG A 50 -6.27 -21.89 3.30
N VAL A 51 -6.18 -23.19 3.54
CA VAL A 51 -5.10 -24.01 3.00
C VAL A 51 -5.57 -24.56 1.66
N HIS A 52 -4.75 -24.39 0.62
CA HIS A 52 -5.05 -24.92 -0.70
C HIS A 52 -5.29 -26.43 -0.64
N ALA A 53 -6.44 -26.86 -1.13
CA ALA A 53 -6.84 -28.25 -1.23
C ALA A 53 -7.14 -28.58 -2.71
N PRO A 54 -6.24 -29.29 -3.43
CA PRO A 54 -6.37 -29.50 -4.89
C PRO A 54 -7.74 -30.02 -5.34
N ALA A 55 -8.37 -30.88 -4.53
CA ALA A 55 -9.69 -31.45 -4.82
C ALA A 55 -10.85 -30.43 -4.81
N ARG A 56 -10.73 -29.33 -4.06
CA ARG A 56 -11.74 -28.26 -4.00
C ARG A 56 -11.33 -27.04 -4.80
N ASP A 57 -10.04 -26.77 -4.85
CA ASP A 57 -9.47 -25.49 -5.22
C ASP A 57 -8.82 -25.48 -6.61
N GLY A 58 -8.63 -26.66 -7.22
CA GLY A 58 -7.97 -26.81 -8.51
C GLY A 58 -6.45 -26.64 -8.40
N ALA A 59 -5.83 -26.08 -9.44
CA ALA A 59 -4.38 -25.93 -9.50
C ALA A 59 -3.84 -24.97 -8.43
N ALA A 60 -2.74 -25.33 -7.77
CA ALA A 60 -2.10 -24.48 -6.75
C ALA A 60 -1.67 -23.11 -7.30
N ALA A 61 -1.36 -23.03 -8.60
CA ALA A 61 -1.03 -21.78 -9.29
C ALA A 61 -2.19 -20.77 -9.31
N ALA A 62 -3.42 -21.21 -9.03
CA ALA A 62 -4.56 -20.30 -8.88
C ALA A 62 -4.54 -19.57 -7.51
N PHE A 63 -3.68 -19.94 -6.57
CA PHE A 63 -3.61 -19.35 -5.22
C PHE A 63 -2.40 -18.43 -5.05
N PRO A 64 -2.54 -17.35 -4.25
CA PRO A 64 -3.74 -16.91 -3.54
C PRO A 64 -4.81 -16.32 -4.49
N ARG A 65 -6.09 -16.66 -4.24
CA ARG A 65 -7.24 -16.13 -5.01
C ARG A 65 -7.78 -14.89 -4.31
N LEU A 66 -8.02 -13.82 -5.06
CA LEU A 66 -8.80 -12.69 -4.59
C LEU A 66 -10.27 -13.14 -4.44
N ALA A 67 -10.64 -13.54 -3.21
CA ALA A 67 -11.98 -14.06 -2.91
C ALA A 67 -13.04 -12.94 -2.85
N TYR A 68 -12.59 -11.74 -2.48
CA TYR A 68 -13.38 -10.53 -2.45
C TYR A 68 -12.50 -9.38 -2.94
N ALA A 69 -12.89 -8.80 -4.06
CA ALA A 69 -12.52 -7.43 -4.40
C ALA A 69 -13.74 -6.59 -4.05
N PRO A 70 -13.64 -5.54 -3.21
CA PRO A 70 -14.62 -4.47 -3.33
C PRO A 70 -14.61 -4.10 -4.82
N MET A 71 -15.74 -4.16 -5.52
CA MET A 71 -15.79 -3.69 -6.92
C MET A 71 -16.42 -2.29 -6.99
N GLY A 72 -16.90 -1.76 -5.85
CA GLY A 72 -17.68 -0.53 -5.77
C GLY A 72 -17.02 0.63 -5.02
N ASP A 73 -16.07 0.37 -4.12
CA ASP A 73 -15.46 1.42 -3.28
C ASP A 73 -14.03 1.80 -3.72
N TRP A 74 -13.47 1.11 -4.71
CA TRP A 74 -12.23 1.52 -5.38
C TRP A 74 -12.53 2.63 -6.36
N LYS A 75 -12.62 3.85 -5.84
CA LYS A 75 -12.47 5.02 -6.71
C LYS A 75 -10.97 5.17 -6.96
N PRO A 76 -10.48 4.98 -8.20
CA PRO A 76 -9.11 5.37 -8.51
C PRO A 76 -8.96 6.84 -8.13
N TYR A 77 -7.89 7.17 -7.42
CA TYR A 77 -7.52 8.58 -7.24
C TYR A 77 -7.32 9.16 -8.63
N PHE A 78 -8.11 10.16 -9.00
CA PHE A 78 -7.87 10.91 -10.24
C PHE A 78 -6.78 11.95 -10.00
N CYS A 79 -6.05 12.29 -11.05
CA CYS A 79 -5.06 13.36 -11.00
C CYS A 79 -5.72 14.67 -10.54
N GLY A 80 -5.18 15.30 -9.50
CA GLY A 80 -5.67 16.58 -8.98
C GLY A 80 -5.51 17.75 -9.97
N VAL A 81 -4.63 17.60 -10.97
CA VAL A 81 -4.39 18.63 -12.00
C VAL A 81 -5.38 18.52 -13.15
N CYS A 82 -5.51 17.34 -13.77
CA CYS A 82 -6.35 17.18 -14.96
C CYS A 82 -7.75 16.62 -14.67
N GLY A 83 -7.95 15.92 -13.55
CA GLY A 83 -9.20 15.25 -13.21
C GLY A 83 -9.64 14.12 -14.15
N VAL A 84 -8.83 13.80 -15.17
CA VAL A 84 -9.18 12.84 -16.24
C VAL A 84 -8.44 11.52 -16.06
N ASP A 85 -7.12 11.59 -15.93
CA ASP A 85 -6.28 10.41 -15.85
C ASP A 85 -6.17 9.94 -14.41
N ALA A 86 -6.15 8.63 -14.20
CA ALA A 86 -5.92 8.04 -12.89
C ALA A 86 -4.50 8.36 -12.40
N ALA A 87 -4.38 8.73 -11.13
CA ALA A 87 -3.12 9.11 -10.51
C ALA A 87 -2.17 7.91 -10.44
N ARG A 88 -0.91 8.14 -10.82
CA ARG A 88 0.20 7.18 -10.75
C ARG A 88 1.15 7.49 -9.61
N TYR A 89 1.13 8.73 -9.13
CA TYR A 89 2.04 9.24 -8.14
C TYR A 89 1.29 9.97 -7.02
N ALA A 90 1.77 9.80 -5.79
CA ALA A 90 1.40 10.58 -4.63
C ALA A 90 2.64 11.34 -4.15
N CYS A 91 2.58 12.69 -4.18
CA CYS A 91 3.66 13.57 -3.76
C CYS A 91 3.34 14.14 -2.37
N VAL A 92 4.28 14.02 -1.43
CA VAL A 92 4.18 14.58 -0.08
C VAL A 92 5.15 15.76 0.04
N GLY A 93 4.67 16.90 0.52
CA GLY A 93 5.47 18.13 0.64
C GLY A 93 5.78 18.87 -0.66
N ASP A 94 5.08 18.56 -1.76
CA ASP A 94 5.28 19.26 -3.03
C ASP A 94 4.87 20.74 -2.95
N ARG A 95 5.84 21.63 -3.17
CA ARG A 95 5.64 23.09 -3.10
C ARG A 95 4.76 23.67 -4.20
N LEU A 96 4.51 22.93 -5.29
CA LEU A 96 3.60 23.35 -6.36
C LEU A 96 2.18 22.82 -6.15
N ALA A 97 1.94 22.01 -5.12
CA ALA A 97 0.64 21.46 -4.81
C ALA A 97 -0.03 22.21 -3.64
N ASP A 98 -1.34 22.43 -3.77
CA ASP A 98 -2.16 23.08 -2.72
C ASP A 98 -2.55 22.10 -1.59
N GLU A 99 -2.37 20.80 -1.81
CA GLU A 99 -2.69 19.73 -0.86
C GLU A 99 -1.50 18.76 -0.68
N SER A 100 -1.45 18.09 0.47
CA SER A 100 -0.44 17.05 0.72
C SER A 100 -1.06 15.87 1.48
N PRO A 101 -1.05 14.65 0.91
CA PRO A 101 -0.45 14.25 -0.37
C PRO A 101 -1.24 14.78 -1.60
N ALA A 102 -0.52 15.18 -2.65
CA ALA A 102 -1.08 15.52 -3.96
C ALA A 102 -0.97 14.34 -4.93
N PHE A 103 -1.99 14.13 -5.74
CA PHE A 103 -2.08 12.99 -6.64
C PHE A 103 -1.94 13.42 -8.11
N PHE A 104 -0.98 12.84 -8.82
CA PHE A 104 -0.69 13.18 -10.21
C PHE A 104 -0.75 11.95 -11.13
N CYS A 105 -1.32 12.13 -12.33
CA CYS A 105 -1.04 11.22 -13.42
C CYS A 105 0.38 11.43 -13.95
N GLU A 106 0.87 10.46 -14.72
CA GLU A 106 2.25 10.48 -15.21
C GLU A 106 2.58 11.74 -16.01
N ARG A 107 1.70 12.12 -16.95
CA ARG A 107 1.90 13.31 -17.79
C ARG A 107 1.95 14.58 -16.96
N CYS A 108 0.99 14.79 -16.07
CA CYS A 108 0.93 16.01 -15.26
C CYS A 108 2.13 16.09 -14.31
N HIS A 109 2.54 14.98 -13.71
CA HIS A 109 3.75 14.94 -12.88
C HIS A 109 4.98 15.39 -13.68
N TYR A 110 5.23 14.77 -14.84
CA TYR A 110 6.37 15.14 -15.68
C TYR A 110 6.34 16.60 -16.13
N SER A 111 5.17 17.12 -16.53
CA SER A 111 5.03 18.51 -16.97
C SER A 111 5.25 19.55 -15.86
N LEU A 112 4.98 19.20 -14.59
CA LEU A 112 5.13 20.11 -13.45
C LEU A 112 6.55 20.06 -12.85
N HIS A 113 7.19 18.89 -12.88
CA HIS A 113 8.40 18.64 -12.08
C HIS A 113 9.68 18.53 -12.91
N TYR A 114 9.59 18.43 -14.25
CA TYR A 114 10.74 18.24 -15.11
C TYR A 114 10.78 19.28 -16.24
N ASP A 115 12.00 19.64 -16.66
CA ASP A 115 12.21 20.43 -17.87
C ASP A 115 12.10 19.58 -19.15
N VAL A 116 12.30 20.23 -20.30
CA VAL A 116 12.25 19.60 -21.63
C VAL A 116 13.33 18.53 -21.84
N ASP A 117 14.43 18.59 -21.08
CA ASP A 117 15.54 17.65 -21.14
C ASP A 117 15.36 16.48 -20.14
N GLY A 118 14.28 16.50 -19.35
CA GLY A 118 13.98 15.50 -18.33
C GLY A 118 14.74 15.68 -17.03
N THR A 119 15.28 16.88 -16.78
CA THR A 119 15.92 17.24 -15.51
C THR A 119 14.86 17.70 -14.52
N ALA A 120 14.93 17.20 -13.28
CA ALA A 120 14.03 17.65 -12.23
C ALA A 120 14.25 19.14 -11.93
N LEU A 121 13.18 19.93 -11.96
CA LEU A 121 13.20 21.35 -11.62
C LEU A 121 13.45 21.56 -10.11
N TYR A 122 13.08 20.57 -9.30
CA TYR A 122 13.29 20.49 -7.87
C TYR A 122 13.05 19.05 -7.38
N ASP A 123 13.58 18.73 -6.20
CA ASP A 123 13.56 17.41 -5.59
C ASP A 123 13.24 17.44 -4.08
N ASP A 124 12.72 18.57 -3.59
CA ASP A 124 12.38 18.80 -2.18
C ASP A 124 11.00 18.25 -1.77
N TYR A 125 10.58 17.12 -2.36
CA TYR A 125 9.34 16.42 -2.05
C TYR A 125 9.53 14.89 -2.08
N GLU A 126 8.66 14.18 -1.40
CA GLU A 126 8.67 12.70 -1.41
C GLU A 126 7.70 12.17 -2.46
N LEU A 127 8.17 11.27 -3.31
CA LEU A 127 7.39 10.67 -4.40
C LEU A 127 7.11 9.19 -4.11
N TYR A 128 5.83 8.83 -4.06
CA TYR A 128 5.38 7.46 -3.87
C TYR A 128 4.52 6.98 -5.04
N PRO A 129 4.57 5.69 -5.41
CA PRO A 129 3.58 5.12 -6.31
C PRO A 129 2.18 5.27 -5.70
N ALA A 130 1.25 5.87 -6.45
CA ALA A 130 -0.15 5.86 -6.06
C ALA A 130 -0.67 4.43 -6.23
N LEU A 131 -0.79 3.71 -5.11
CA LEU A 131 -1.37 2.38 -5.09
C LEU A 131 -2.86 2.48 -5.42
N GLN A 132 -3.17 2.25 -6.71
CA GLN A 132 -4.50 1.89 -7.16
C GLN A 132 -4.70 0.43 -6.77
N LEU A 133 -5.08 0.20 -5.51
CA LEU A 133 -5.44 -1.14 -5.04
C LEU A 133 -6.82 -1.55 -5.59
#